data_AF-A0AA86T7N0-F1
#
_entry.id   AF-A0AA86T7N0-F1
#
_cell.length_a   1.000
_cell.length_b   1.000
_cell.length_c   1.000
_cell.angle_alpha   90.00
_cell.angle_beta   90.00
_cell.angle_gamma   90.00
#
_symmetry.space_group_name_H-M   'P 1'
#
loop_
_entity.id
_entity.type
_entity.pdbx_description
1 polymer ?
#
loop_
_entity_poly.entity_id
_entity_poly.type
_entity_poly.pdbx_seq_one_letter_code
_entity_poly.pdbx_strand_id
1 'polypeptide(L)'
;MRATQLVYLEILEKVQKLDIITATMGHALAAEGGFCTGSSRVIDHQRLSSSGYVFSASLPPYLANAAITAIDILEKNPNLITKLKNNIALLWKRLSKIPGFTIASNPESPIVYLRLEKSTGSMQDDLHLLEDIATRVLREDSVFVVTSKRSSLDKCRLPVGIKLFVSAAQRIQR
;
A
#
# COMPACT_ATOMS: atom_id res chain seq x y z
N MET A 1 -5.18 -2.51 30.75
CA MET A 1 -5.65 -2.71 29.36
C MET A 1 -4.71 -1.96 28.43
N ARG A 2 -4.02 -2.63 27.50
CA ARG A 2 -3.00 -1.99 26.64
C ARG A 2 -3.68 -1.21 25.52
N ALA A 3 -3.18 -0.02 25.17
CA ALA A 3 -3.72 0.85 24.12
C ALA A 3 -3.97 0.13 22.77
N THR A 4 -3.18 -0.90 22.46
CA THR A 4 -3.34 -1.74 21.26
C THR A 4 -4.66 -2.51 21.22
N GLN A 5 -5.20 -2.91 22.37
CA GLN A 5 -6.44 -3.70 22.46
C GLN A 5 -7.68 -2.82 22.23
N LEU A 6 -7.62 -1.55 22.64
CA LEU A 6 -8.68 -0.57 22.40
C LEU A 6 -8.76 -0.18 20.91
N VAL A 7 -7.61 0.03 20.25
CA VAL A 7 -7.55 0.30 18.80
C VAL A 7 -8.10 -0.89 18.00
N TYR A 8 -7.81 -2.12 18.42
CA TYR A 8 -8.32 -3.32 17.75
C TYR A 8 -9.85 -3.43 17.86
N LEU A 9 -10.41 -3.15 19.04
CA LEU A 9 -11.86 -3.14 19.25
C LEU A 9 -12.55 -2.03 18.45
N GLU A 10 -11.96 -0.83 18.40
CA GLU A 10 -12.50 0.29 17.62
C GLU A 10 -12.48 0.00 16.10
N ILE A 11 -11.45 -0.67 15.60
CA ILE A 11 -11.39 -1.13 14.20
C ILE A 11 -12.48 -2.18 13.96
N LEU A 12 -12.65 -3.15 14.86
CA LEU A 12 -13.67 -4.18 14.72
C LEU A 12 -15.09 -3.59 14.70
N GLU A 13 -15.38 -2.63 15.58
CA GLU A 13 -16.67 -1.92 15.58
C GLU A 13 -16.91 -1.15 14.27
N LYS A 14 -15.87 -0.52 13.71
CA LYS A 14 -15.96 0.18 12.42
C LYS A 14 -16.14 -0.80 11.25
N VAL A 15 -15.42 -1.92 11.27
CA VAL A 15 -15.51 -2.98 10.26
C VAL A 15 -16.91 -3.61 10.25
N GLN A 16 -17.54 -3.79 11.40
CA GLN A 16 -18.91 -4.31 11.50
C GLN A 16 -19.98 -3.40 10.87
N LYS A 17 -19.68 -2.11 10.67
CA LYS A 17 -20.58 -1.15 10.01
C LYS A 17 -20.43 -1.13 8.48
N LEU A 18 -19.50 -1.90 7.92
CA LEU A 18 -19.26 -1.97 6.48
C LEU A 18 -20.08 -3.10 5.85
N ASP A 19 -20.90 -2.77 4.85
CA ASP A 19 -21.71 -3.77 4.13
C ASP A 19 -20.86 -4.70 3.26
N ILE A 20 -19.80 -4.14 2.65
CA ILE A 20 -18.94 -4.81 1.69
C ILE A 20 -17.49 -4.36 1.90
N ILE A 21 -16.57 -5.32 1.99
CA ILE A 21 -15.13 -5.07 2.02
C ILE A 21 -14.52 -5.75 0.80
N THR A 22 -13.76 -5.00 0.01
CA THR A 22 -13.00 -5.55 -1.11
C THR A 22 -11.51 -5.33 -0.88
N ALA A 23 -10.70 -6.29 -1.27
CA ALA A 23 -9.25 -6.18 -1.18
C ALA A 23 -8.56 -7.02 -2.23
N THR A 24 -7.34 -6.62 -2.57
CA THR A 24 -6.43 -7.36 -3.44
C THR A 24 -5.51 -8.24 -2.61
N MET A 25 -5.19 -9.43 -3.12
CA MET A 25 -4.22 -10.35 -2.52
C MET A 25 -2.79 -10.10 -3.05
N GLY A 26 -2.62 -9.20 -4.01
CA GLY A 26 -1.34 -8.91 -4.67
C GLY A 26 -0.30 -8.14 -3.85
N HIS A 27 -0.69 -7.60 -2.71
CA HIS A 27 0.19 -6.79 -1.86
C HIS A 27 0.67 -7.58 -0.64
N ALA A 28 0.02 -7.38 0.51
CA ALA A 28 0.45 -7.98 1.77
C ALA A 28 0.41 -9.52 1.79
N LEU A 29 -0.41 -10.13 0.93
CA LEU A 29 -0.54 -11.59 0.86
C LEU A 29 0.37 -12.24 -0.19
N ALA A 30 1.09 -11.44 -0.99
CA ALA A 30 2.03 -11.90 -2.02
C ALA A 30 1.45 -13.01 -2.94
N ALA A 31 0.16 -12.94 -3.24
CA ALA A 31 -0.56 -13.84 -4.13
C ALA A 31 -1.11 -13.05 -5.33
N GLU A 32 -2.12 -13.56 -6.03
CA GLU A 32 -2.77 -12.86 -7.13
C GLU A 32 -4.30 -12.90 -6.97
N GLY A 33 -4.97 -11.92 -7.56
CA GLY A 33 -6.42 -11.76 -7.47
C GLY A 33 -6.90 -10.90 -6.28
N GLY A 34 -8.15 -11.10 -5.89
CA GLY A 34 -8.81 -10.31 -4.85
C GLY A 34 -10.00 -11.04 -4.25
N PHE A 35 -10.50 -10.48 -3.15
CA PHE A 35 -11.68 -11.01 -2.46
C PHE A 35 -12.65 -9.89 -2.11
N CYS A 36 -13.90 -10.30 -1.89
CA CYS A 36 -14.98 -9.48 -1.41
C CYS A 36 -15.60 -10.19 -0.20
N THR A 37 -15.84 -9.48 0.90
CA THR A 37 -16.58 -9.97 2.06
C THR A 37 -17.84 -9.13 2.26
N GLY A 38 -18.83 -9.70 2.94
CA GLY A 38 -20.12 -9.08 3.20
C GLY A 38 -21.11 -10.12 3.74
N SER A 39 -22.39 -9.76 3.84
CA SER A 39 -23.44 -10.71 4.20
C SER A 39 -23.56 -11.85 3.17
N SER A 40 -24.10 -13.00 3.57
CA SER A 40 -24.36 -14.13 2.65
C SER A 40 -25.13 -13.69 1.41
N ARG A 41 -26.17 -12.87 1.59
CA ARG A 41 -26.96 -12.28 0.49
C ARG A 41 -26.12 -11.47 -0.49
N VAL A 42 -25.17 -10.67 0.01
CA VAL A 42 -24.24 -9.90 -0.84
C VAL A 42 -23.35 -10.85 -1.63
N ILE A 43 -22.79 -11.86 -0.97
CA ILE A 43 -21.88 -12.82 -1.59
C ILE A 43 -22.60 -13.64 -2.67
N ASP A 44 -23.80 -14.13 -2.40
CA ASP A 44 -24.61 -14.87 -3.37
C ASP A 44 -24.97 -14.00 -4.58
N HIS A 45 -25.36 -12.74 -4.34
CA HIS A 45 -25.64 -11.81 -5.42
C HIS A 45 -24.41 -11.56 -6.30
N GLN A 46 -23.24 -11.34 -5.70
CA GLN A 46 -21.98 -11.16 -6.42
C GLN A 46 -21.62 -12.39 -7.25
N ARG A 47 -21.74 -13.61 -6.69
CA ARG A 47 -21.42 -14.85 -7.39
C ARG A 47 -22.34 -15.14 -8.58
N LEU A 48 -23.62 -14.77 -8.46
CA LEU A 48 -24.63 -15.03 -9.51
C LEU A 48 -24.70 -13.91 -10.56
N SER A 49 -24.38 -12.67 -10.20
CA SER A 49 -24.66 -11.49 -11.03
C SER A 49 -23.41 -10.78 -11.56
N SER A 50 -22.23 -11.01 -10.97
CA SER A 50 -21.00 -10.35 -11.43
C SER A 50 -20.45 -11.03 -12.68
N SER A 51 -20.48 -10.32 -13.81
CA SER A 51 -19.91 -10.82 -15.07
C SER A 51 -18.42 -11.17 -14.94
N GLY A 52 -17.67 -10.37 -14.18
CA GLY A 52 -16.25 -10.61 -13.91
C GLY A 52 -15.97 -11.85 -13.06
N TYR A 53 -16.95 -12.34 -12.30
CA TYR A 53 -16.84 -13.60 -11.56
C TYR A 53 -17.33 -14.79 -12.40
N VAL A 54 -18.49 -14.66 -13.05
CA VAL A 54 -19.15 -15.74 -13.80
C VAL A 54 -18.37 -16.14 -15.06
N PHE A 55 -17.82 -15.16 -15.78
CA PHE A 55 -17.15 -15.38 -17.07
C PHE A 55 -15.62 -15.36 -16.98
N SER A 56 -15.06 -15.51 -15.78
CA SER A 56 -13.61 -15.57 -15.55
C SER A 56 -13.19 -16.95 -15.03
N ALA A 57 -11.94 -17.33 -15.33
CA ALA A 57 -11.36 -18.55 -14.78
C ALA A 57 -11.13 -18.41 -13.26
N SER A 58 -11.27 -19.52 -12.53
CA SER A 58 -10.98 -19.55 -11.10
C SER A 58 -9.49 -19.35 -10.82
N LEU A 59 -9.18 -18.84 -9.62
CA LEU A 59 -7.80 -18.67 -9.15
C LEU A 59 -7.09 -20.04 -9.10
N PRO A 60 -5.87 -20.16 -9.64
CA PRO A 60 -5.09 -21.40 -9.53
C PRO A 60 -4.91 -21.87 -8.08
N PRO A 61 -5.02 -23.18 -7.78
CA PRO A 61 -4.97 -23.70 -6.41
C PRO A 61 -3.72 -23.30 -5.62
N TYR A 62 -2.56 -23.22 -6.27
CA TYR A 62 -1.31 -22.84 -5.60
C TYR A 62 -1.30 -21.37 -5.14
N LEU A 63 -1.98 -20.46 -5.86
CA LEU A 63 -2.12 -19.05 -5.45
C LEU A 63 -3.10 -18.91 -4.29
N ALA A 64 -4.19 -19.69 -4.29
CA ALA A 64 -5.10 -19.74 -3.15
C ALA A 64 -4.38 -20.23 -1.88
N ASN A 65 -3.56 -21.27 -2.00
CA ASN A 65 -2.79 -21.79 -0.87
C ASN A 65 -1.72 -20.79 -0.38
N ALA A 66 -1.07 -20.06 -1.30
CA ALA A 66 -0.14 -18.99 -0.93
C ALA A 66 -0.82 -17.88 -0.12
N ALA A 67 -2.02 -17.44 -0.54
CA ALA A 67 -2.80 -16.44 0.18
C ALA A 67 -3.21 -16.91 1.58
N ILE A 68 -3.71 -18.15 1.71
CA ILE A 68 -4.06 -18.75 3.01
C ILE A 68 -2.82 -18.80 3.92
N THR A 69 -1.70 -19.27 3.39
CA THR A 69 -0.44 -19.36 4.15
C THR A 69 0.04 -17.98 4.61
N ALA A 70 -0.09 -16.95 3.76
CA ALA A 70 0.27 -15.58 4.13
C ALA A 70 -0.60 -15.04 5.26
N ILE A 71 -1.92 -15.31 5.24
CA ILE A 71 -2.84 -14.96 6.34
C ILE A 71 -2.41 -15.65 7.63
N ASP A 72 -2.18 -16.97 7.59
CA ASP A 72 -1.71 -17.76 8.73
C ASP A 72 -0.43 -17.18 9.36
N ILE A 73 0.54 -16.78 8.52
CA ILE A 73 1.79 -16.18 8.98
C ILE A 73 1.53 -14.84 9.68
N LEU A 74 0.66 -14.00 9.12
CA LEU A 74 0.32 -12.70 9.70
C LEU A 74 -0.41 -12.84 11.04
N GLU A 75 -1.34 -13.79 11.16
CA GLU A 75 -2.05 -14.08 12.41
C GLU A 75 -1.12 -14.63 13.50
N LYS A 76 -0.23 -15.55 13.13
CA LYS A 76 0.73 -16.17 14.08
C LYS A 76 1.85 -15.21 14.50
N ASN A 77 2.15 -14.17 13.72
CA ASN A 77 3.29 -13.27 13.95
C ASN A 77 2.89 -11.77 14.01
N PRO A 78 2.17 -11.32 15.05
CA PRO A 78 1.77 -9.91 15.19
C PRO A 78 2.96 -8.92 15.24
N ASN A 79 4.14 -9.41 15.61
CA ASN A 79 5.39 -8.64 15.58
C ASN A 79 5.76 -8.11 14.18
N LEU A 80 5.30 -8.75 13.10
CA LEU A 80 5.51 -8.26 11.73
C LEU A 80 4.87 -6.88 11.52
N ILE A 81 3.66 -6.68 12.03
CA ILE A 81 2.93 -5.40 11.94
C ILE A 81 3.61 -4.33 12.81
N THR A 82 4.02 -4.69 14.03
CA THR A 82 4.78 -3.77 14.89
C THR A 82 6.09 -3.34 14.24
N LYS A 83 6.82 -4.28 13.63
CA LYS A 83 8.08 -4.00 12.91
C LYS A 83 7.83 -3.11 11.70
N LEU A 84 6.79 -3.36 10.92
CA LEU A 84 6.38 -2.50 9.81
C LEU A 84 6.12 -1.07 10.29
N LYS A 85 5.32 -0.88 11.34
CA LYS A 85 5.03 0.44 11.92
C LYS A 85 6.31 1.17 12.38
N ASN A 86 7.22 0.45 13.01
CA ASN A 86 8.52 1.02 13.42
C ASN A 86 9.37 1.44 12.21
N ASN A 87 9.39 0.62 11.16
CA ASN A 87 10.10 0.95 9.91
C ASN A 87 9.49 2.18 9.24
N ILE A 88 8.15 2.29 9.20
CA ILE A 88 7.45 3.45 8.65
C ILE A 88 7.83 4.72 9.44
N ALA A 89 7.72 4.68 10.77
CA ALA A 89 8.04 5.81 11.62
C ALA A 89 9.50 6.27 11.49
N LEU A 90 10.43 5.31 11.38
CA LEU A 90 11.85 5.62 11.17
C LEU A 90 12.08 6.25 9.80
N LEU A 91 11.52 5.68 8.73
CA LEU A 91 11.63 6.24 7.38
C LEU A 91 11.04 7.65 7.35
N TRP A 92 9.86 7.85 7.93
CA TRP A 92 9.19 9.15 8.00
C TRP A 92 10.08 10.22 8.65
N LYS A 93 10.66 9.90 9.81
CA LYS A 93 11.55 10.79 10.57
C LYS A 93 12.82 11.15 9.80
N ARG A 94 13.33 10.24 8.96
CA ARG A 94 14.53 10.46 8.15
C ARG A 94 14.20 11.30 6.92
N LEU A 95 13.14 10.93 6.21
CA LEU A 95 12.68 11.64 5.03
C LEU A 95 12.21 13.06 5.32
N SER A 96 11.58 13.30 6.49
CA SER A 96 11.13 14.64 6.89
C SER A 96 12.26 15.65 7.11
N LYS A 97 13.51 15.17 7.17
CA LYS A 97 14.71 16.02 7.32
C LYS A 97 15.38 16.34 5.99
N ILE A 98 14.94 15.73 4.89
CA ILE A 98 15.54 15.95 3.59
C ILE A 98 15.01 17.29 3.05
N PRO A 99 15.88 18.28 2.79
CA PRO A 99 15.44 19.58 2.29
C PRO A 99 14.89 19.46 0.86
N GLY A 100 13.93 20.33 0.53
CA GLY A 100 13.31 20.36 -0.81
C GLY A 100 12.21 19.31 -1.02
N PHE A 101 11.94 18.45 -0.03
CA PHE A 101 10.86 17.47 -0.08
C PHE A 101 9.87 17.64 1.08
N THR A 102 8.61 17.30 0.79
CA THR A 102 7.55 17.15 1.78
C THR A 102 6.89 15.79 1.66
N ILE A 103 6.44 15.22 2.78
CA ILE A 103 5.73 13.94 2.81
C ILE A 103 4.22 14.21 2.75
N ALA A 104 3.54 13.63 1.76
CA ALA A 104 2.12 13.86 1.49
C ALA A 104 1.24 12.61 1.64
N SER A 105 1.72 11.61 2.39
CA SER A 105 0.96 10.42 2.79
C SER A 105 0.52 10.51 4.27
N ASN A 106 -0.15 9.47 4.79
CA ASN A 106 -0.41 9.32 6.23
C ASN A 106 0.79 8.68 6.97
N PRO A 107 1.18 9.14 8.18
CA PRO A 107 2.33 8.63 8.95
C PRO A 107 2.27 7.14 9.32
N GLU A 108 1.11 6.52 9.28
CA GLU A 108 0.91 5.09 9.54
C GLU A 108 0.86 4.24 8.26
N SER A 109 0.90 4.88 7.08
CA SER A 109 0.83 4.19 5.78
C SER A 109 2.15 3.50 5.44
N PRO A 110 2.15 2.23 5.00
CA PRO A 110 3.34 1.57 4.45
C PRO A 110 3.74 2.12 3.07
N ILE A 111 2.91 2.98 2.47
CA ILE A 111 3.21 3.71 1.24
C ILE A 111 3.51 5.16 1.64
N VAL A 112 4.78 5.54 1.54
CA VAL A 112 5.25 6.89 1.82
C VAL A 112 5.37 7.67 0.52
N TYR A 113 4.76 8.84 0.47
CA TYR A 113 4.69 9.66 -0.74
C TYR A 113 5.47 10.96 -0.59
N LEU A 114 6.59 11.08 -1.28
CA LEU A 114 7.43 12.27 -1.31
C LEU A 114 7.04 13.19 -2.47
N ARG A 115 6.99 14.48 -2.19
CA ARG A 115 6.71 15.54 -3.18
C ARG A 115 7.75 16.63 -3.06
N LEU A 116 8.02 17.33 -4.15
CA LEU A 116 8.81 18.55 -4.09
C LEU A 116 8.10 19.57 -3.20
N GLU A 117 8.85 20.21 -2.30
CA GLU A 117 8.34 21.28 -1.45
C GLU A 117 7.97 22.51 -2.28
N LYS A 118 8.82 22.83 -3.27
CA LYS A 118 8.59 23.90 -4.24
C LYS A 118 8.52 23.30 -5.64
N SER A 119 7.41 23.55 -6.32
CA SER A 119 7.26 23.20 -7.73
C SER A 119 8.14 24.12 -8.60
N THR A 120 8.65 23.56 -9.70
CA THR A 120 9.31 24.29 -10.79
C THR A 120 8.34 25.17 -11.60
N GLY A 121 7.03 25.04 -11.36
CA GLY A 121 5.97 25.77 -12.07
C GLY A 121 5.29 24.93 -13.15
N SER A 122 5.88 23.79 -13.52
CA SER A 122 5.33 22.83 -14.48
C SER A 122 5.34 21.42 -13.88
N MET A 123 4.20 20.74 -13.98
CA MET A 123 4.08 19.36 -13.51
C MET A 123 5.01 18.40 -14.28
N GLN A 124 5.26 18.69 -15.57
CA GLN A 124 6.13 17.87 -16.41
C GLN A 124 7.59 18.00 -15.99
N ASP A 125 8.02 19.23 -15.68
CA ASP A 125 9.38 19.51 -15.25
C ASP A 125 9.62 18.98 -13.83
N ASP A 126 8.63 19.09 -12.94
CA ASP A 126 8.65 18.44 -11.63
C ASP A 126 8.79 16.93 -11.75
N LEU A 127 8.05 16.30 -12.68
CA LEU A 127 8.14 14.85 -12.89
C LEU A 127 9.51 14.45 -13.44
N HIS A 128 10.04 15.18 -14.42
CA HIS A 128 11.36 14.92 -14.99
C HIS A 128 12.45 15.04 -13.92
N LEU A 129 12.41 16.09 -13.09
CA LEU A 129 13.33 16.24 -11.97
C LEU A 129 13.24 15.07 -10.98
N LEU A 130 12.03 14.62 -10.65
CA LEU A 130 11.83 13.47 -9.77
C LEU A 130 12.33 12.15 -10.39
N GLU A 131 12.19 11.99 -11.71
CA GLU A 131 12.70 10.83 -12.47
C GLU A 131 14.22 10.82 -12.54
N ASP A 132 14.84 11.98 -12.70
CA ASP A 132 16.30 12.15 -12.64
C ASP A 132 16.82 11.81 -11.25
N ILE A 133 16.16 12.29 -10.19
CA ILE A 133 16.49 11.94 -8.81
C ILE A 133 16.35 10.44 -8.59
N ALA A 134 15.25 9.82 -9.03
CA ALA A 134 15.04 8.39 -8.91
C ALA A 134 16.12 7.57 -9.64
N THR A 135 16.50 8.01 -10.85
CA THR A 135 17.54 7.38 -11.67
C THR A 135 18.91 7.52 -11.01
N ARG A 136 19.21 8.69 -10.46
CA ARG A 136 20.48 8.96 -9.76
C ARG A 136 20.62 8.11 -8.50
N VAL A 137 19.57 8.06 -7.67
CA VAL A 137 19.53 7.25 -6.44
C VAL A 137 19.65 5.75 -6.75
N LEU A 138 19.10 5.29 -7.87
CA LEU A 138 19.30 3.92 -8.34
C LEU A 138 20.75 3.65 -8.77
N ARG A 139 21.39 4.58 -9.48
CA ARG A 139 22.75 4.40 -10.01
C ARG A 139 23.85 4.57 -8.96
N GLU A 140 23.70 5.55 -8.08
CA GLU A 140 24.73 5.93 -7.10
C GLU A 140 24.58 5.13 -5.80
N ASP A 141 23.34 4.99 -5.30
CA ASP A 141 23.07 4.38 -3.98
C ASP A 141 22.44 2.99 -4.07
N SER A 142 22.18 2.47 -5.28
CA SER A 142 21.47 1.19 -5.50
C SER A 142 20.08 1.14 -4.84
N VAL A 143 19.44 2.29 -4.67
CA VAL A 143 18.10 2.39 -4.08
C VAL A 143 17.07 2.57 -5.19
N PHE A 144 16.17 1.61 -5.33
CA PHE A 144 15.10 1.68 -6.31
C PHE A 144 13.87 2.38 -5.74
N VAL A 145 13.52 3.52 -6.34
CA VAL A 145 12.29 4.26 -6.06
C VAL A 145 11.51 4.52 -7.34
N VAL A 146 10.19 4.70 -7.22
CA VAL A 146 9.31 4.84 -8.38
C VAL A 146 8.60 6.19 -8.32
N THR A 147 8.67 6.95 -9.41
CA THR A 147 7.90 8.17 -9.57
C THR A 147 6.44 7.86 -9.91
N SER A 148 5.56 8.82 -9.63
CA SER A 148 4.15 8.72 -9.99
C SER A 148 3.99 8.70 -11.50
N LYS A 149 3.58 7.55 -12.03
CA LYS A 149 3.11 7.42 -13.40
C LYS A 149 1.62 7.77 -13.49
N ARG A 150 1.25 8.43 -14.58
CA ARG A 150 -0.13 8.83 -14.85
C ARG A 150 -0.53 8.41 -16.26
N SER A 151 -1.77 7.99 -16.41
CA SER A 151 -2.37 7.80 -17.72
C SER A 151 -2.90 9.13 -18.25
N SER A 152 -2.80 9.35 -19.56
CA SER A 152 -3.48 10.47 -20.23
C SER A 152 -5.01 10.41 -20.08
N LEU A 153 -5.54 9.22 -19.74
CA LEU A 153 -6.96 8.98 -19.49
C LEU A 153 -7.41 9.37 -18.07
N ASP A 154 -6.48 9.64 -17.15
CA ASP A 154 -6.81 9.94 -15.75
C ASP A 154 -7.44 11.32 -15.60
N LYS A 155 -8.76 11.36 -15.35
CA LYS A 155 -9.51 12.60 -15.10
C LYS A 155 -9.06 13.33 -13.83
N CYS A 156 -8.57 12.59 -12.83
CA CYS A 156 -8.10 13.16 -11.57
C CYS A 156 -6.66 13.66 -11.70
N ARG A 157 -6.42 14.94 -11.41
CA ARG A 157 -5.08 15.53 -11.33
C ARG A 157 -4.46 15.19 -9.99
N LEU A 158 -3.91 13.98 -9.88
CA LEU A 158 -3.09 13.61 -8.74
C LEU A 158 -1.73 14.32 -8.82
N PRO A 159 -1.19 14.73 -7.66
CA PRO A 159 0.11 15.37 -7.64
C PRO A 159 1.22 14.41 -8.04
N VAL A 160 2.31 14.93 -8.61
CA VAL A 160 3.54 14.16 -8.89
C VAL A 160 4.41 14.03 -7.64
N GLY A 161 5.23 12.97 -7.61
CA GLY A 161 6.00 12.59 -6.44
C GLY A 161 6.70 11.24 -6.60
N ILE A 162 7.48 10.87 -5.59
CA ILE A 162 8.15 9.58 -5.47
C ILE A 162 7.39 8.71 -4.46
N LYS A 163 7.06 7.48 -4.86
CA LYS A 163 6.44 6.46 -4.01
C LYS A 163 7.51 5.56 -3.44
N LEU A 164 7.53 5.44 -2.11
CA LEU A 164 8.35 4.48 -1.39
C LEU A 164 7.45 3.48 -0.67
N PHE A 165 7.80 2.20 -0.77
CA PHE A 165 7.09 1.11 -0.13
C PHE A 165 7.91 0.56 1.04
N VAL A 166 7.29 0.54 2.21
CA VAL A 166 7.92 0.07 3.44
C VAL A 166 7.46 -1.36 3.71
N SER A 167 8.40 -2.21 4.08
CA SER A 167 8.15 -3.61 4.42
C SER A 167 8.73 -3.95 5.78
N ALA A 168 8.09 -4.91 6.48
CA ALA A 168 8.62 -5.48 7.71
C ALA A 168 9.97 -6.21 7.49
N ALA A 169 10.28 -6.62 6.25
CA ALA A 169 11.53 -7.28 5.91
C ALA A 169 12.74 -6.30 5.92
N GLN A 170 12.50 -5.01 5.64
CA GLN A 170 13.57 -4.01 5.55
C GLN A 170 14.30 -3.88 6.90
N ARG A 171 15.63 -3.98 6.85
CA ARG A 171 16.51 -3.64 7.96
C ARG A 171 16.97 -2.20 7.77
N ILE A 172 16.18 -1.26 8.26
CA ILE A 172 16.61 0.14 8.28
C ILE A 172 17.61 0.25 9.43
N GLN A 173 18.90 0.35 9.08
CA GLN A 173 19.96 0.54 10.07
C GLN A 173 19.74 1.86 10.82
N ARG A 174 20.05 1.86 12.13
CA ARG A 174 19.81 2.99 13.04
C ARG A 174 20.66 4.19 12.69
#